data_AF-A0A2X0LJD5-F1
#
_entry.id   AF-A0A2X0LJD5-F1
#
_cell.length_a   1.000
_cell.length_b   1.000
_cell.length_c   1.000
_cell.angle_alpha   90.00
_cell.angle_beta   90.00
_cell.angle_gamma   90.00
#
_symmetry.space_group_name_H-M   'P 1'
#
loop_
_entity.id
_entity.type
_entity.pdbx_description
1 polymer ?
#
loop_
_entity_poly.entity_id
_entity_poly.type
_entity_poly.pdbx_seq_one_letter_code
_entity_poly.pdbx_strand_id
1 'polypeptide(L)'
;MASKAIPSLRTTVRPLQRTAQPIQIRSLFGFPSPFVSSSSSSSTGAASLAKGTLTKSGSLSIYEESREMGYDPQQLYSIIADVDAYKSFLPFTTESRILSASITPPPSSNLGAQARPVETKEWLRGGEPGEVWDLQGELQVGAMGYQEAYVSHIRAKKWNLVSATANNSNIFKHLETEWSLTPLPTRRDVPRTKVDLYIAYSFISPFHAAAVSALWEKVSGLMIDGFEKRVKTVYGPSRPA
;
A
#
# COMPACT_ATOMS: atom_id res chain seq x y z
N MET A 1 -75.19 35.79 10.82
CA MET A 1 -73.95 36.49 11.26
C MET A 1 -73.17 35.56 12.16
N ALA A 2 -71.86 35.55 11.96
CA ALA A 2 -70.92 34.53 12.39
C ALA A 2 -70.54 34.62 13.88
N SER A 3 -70.22 33.47 14.48
CA SER A 3 -69.22 33.37 15.56
C SER A 3 -68.36 32.14 15.31
N LYS A 4 -67.12 32.38 14.89
CA LYS A 4 -66.07 31.38 14.64
C LYS A 4 -65.48 30.93 15.98
N ALA A 5 -65.51 29.63 16.25
CA ALA A 5 -64.78 29.01 17.35
C ALA A 5 -63.46 28.37 16.85
N ILE A 6 -62.46 28.42 17.73
CA ILE A 6 -61.04 28.08 17.57
C ILE A 6 -60.84 26.55 17.55
N PRO A 7 -59.99 25.97 16.68
CA PRO A 7 -59.61 24.56 16.78
C PRO A 7 -58.33 24.38 17.63
N SER A 8 -58.46 23.62 18.72
CA SER A 8 -57.38 23.12 19.56
C SER A 8 -56.67 21.92 18.90
N LEU A 9 -55.35 22.01 18.75
CA LEU A 9 -54.47 20.94 18.25
C LEU A 9 -54.37 19.80 19.28
N ARG A 10 -54.77 18.58 18.89
CA ARG A 10 -54.46 17.34 19.64
C ARG A 10 -53.32 16.58 18.97
N THR A 11 -52.17 16.58 19.65
CA THR A 11 -51.01 15.73 19.37
C THR A 11 -51.39 14.25 19.53
N THR A 12 -51.20 13.45 18.48
CA THR A 12 -51.27 11.99 18.56
C THR A 12 -49.88 11.42 18.29
N VAL A 13 -49.23 10.95 19.34
CA VAL A 13 -47.97 10.19 19.28
C VAL A 13 -48.32 8.75 18.90
N ARG A 14 -47.83 8.27 17.75
CA ARG A 14 -47.89 6.86 17.37
C ARG A 14 -46.67 6.12 17.93
N PRO A 15 -46.83 5.00 18.66
CA PRO A 15 -45.72 4.13 19.01
C PRO A 15 -45.24 3.36 17.76
N LEU A 16 -43.94 3.44 17.45
CA LEU A 16 -43.31 2.63 16.41
C LEU A 16 -43.12 1.20 16.92
N GLN A 17 -43.86 0.29 16.30
CA GLN A 17 -43.83 -1.15 16.54
C GLN A 17 -42.48 -1.73 16.09
N ARG A 18 -41.72 -2.29 17.03
CA ARG A 18 -40.46 -3.00 16.79
C ARG A 18 -40.77 -4.39 16.23
N THR A 19 -40.78 -4.51 14.90
CA THR A 19 -40.87 -5.81 14.24
C THR A 19 -39.47 -6.40 14.11
N ALA A 20 -39.16 -7.40 14.94
CA ALA A 20 -37.97 -8.24 14.78
C ALA A 20 -38.13 -9.05 13.48
N GLN A 21 -37.23 -8.81 12.52
CA GLN A 21 -37.13 -9.61 11.30
C GLN A 21 -36.01 -10.65 11.49
N PRO A 22 -36.21 -11.91 11.09
CA PRO A 22 -35.20 -12.95 11.23
C PRO A 22 -33.97 -12.63 10.36
N ILE A 23 -32.80 -12.95 10.92
CA ILE A 23 -31.47 -12.78 10.30
C ILE A 23 -31.44 -13.57 8.99
N GLN A 24 -31.60 -12.88 7.87
CA GLN A 24 -31.24 -13.41 6.57
C GLN A 24 -29.76 -13.15 6.34
N ILE A 25 -28.92 -14.16 6.59
CA ILE A 25 -27.54 -14.19 6.11
C ILE A 25 -27.62 -14.34 4.59
N ARG A 26 -27.65 -13.21 3.87
CA ARG A 26 -27.48 -13.19 2.43
C ARG A 26 -25.99 -13.26 2.12
N SER A 27 -25.60 -14.28 1.36
CA SER A 27 -24.28 -14.47 0.78
C SER A 27 -23.88 -13.24 -0.04
N LEU A 28 -23.02 -12.39 0.52
CA LEU A 28 -22.57 -11.11 -0.06
C LEU A 28 -21.32 -11.23 -0.94
N PHE A 29 -20.96 -12.43 -1.38
CA PHE A 29 -19.86 -12.66 -2.30
C PHE A 29 -20.36 -13.31 -3.60
N GLY A 30 -20.90 -12.47 -4.48
CA GLY A 30 -20.96 -12.75 -5.91
C GLY A 30 -19.63 -12.40 -6.58
N PHE A 31 -18.55 -13.05 -6.16
CA PHE A 31 -17.28 -13.05 -6.89
C PHE A 31 -17.01 -14.48 -7.36
N PRO A 32 -16.51 -14.70 -8.59
CA PRO A 32 -16.28 -16.03 -9.12
C PRO A 32 -15.26 -16.78 -8.26
N SER A 33 -15.73 -17.88 -7.64
CA SER A 33 -14.91 -18.86 -6.96
C SER A 33 -13.98 -19.56 -7.95
N PRO A 34 -12.65 -19.60 -7.75
CA PRO A 34 -11.82 -20.62 -8.36
C PRO A 34 -11.70 -21.78 -7.37
N PHE A 35 -12.83 -22.44 -7.05
CA PHE A 35 -12.77 -23.80 -6.55
C PHE A 35 -12.97 -24.70 -7.77
N VAL A 36 -11.91 -24.86 -8.55
CA VAL A 36 -11.76 -26.05 -9.41
C VAL A 36 -10.69 -26.88 -8.73
N SER A 37 -11.15 -27.91 -8.03
CA SER A 37 -10.33 -29.10 -7.85
C SER A 37 -10.11 -29.69 -9.24
N SER A 38 -8.86 -29.73 -9.70
CA SER A 38 -8.47 -30.58 -10.81
C SER A 38 -7.19 -31.29 -10.45
N SER A 39 -7.36 -32.61 -10.36
CA SER A 39 -6.35 -33.66 -10.30
C SER A 39 -5.20 -33.48 -11.29
N SER A 40 -4.07 -34.05 -10.90
CA SER A 40 -2.86 -34.28 -11.67
C SER A 40 -3.04 -34.55 -13.17
N SER A 41 -2.34 -33.77 -14.00
CA SER A 41 -1.74 -34.25 -15.24
C SER A 41 -0.57 -33.35 -15.62
N SER A 42 0.58 -33.97 -15.85
CA SER A 42 1.83 -33.38 -16.31
C SER A 42 1.70 -32.76 -17.71
N SER A 43 2.10 -31.50 -17.85
CA SER A 43 2.54 -30.94 -19.13
C SER A 43 3.53 -29.80 -18.90
N THR A 44 4.67 -29.93 -19.57
CA THR A 44 5.76 -28.97 -19.73
C THR A 44 5.29 -27.64 -20.32
N GLY A 45 5.76 -26.52 -19.76
CA GLY A 45 5.80 -25.22 -20.46
C GLY A 45 4.98 -24.07 -19.86
N ALA A 46 5.54 -23.40 -18.87
CA ALA A 46 5.51 -21.93 -18.63
C ALA A 46 6.00 -21.72 -17.19
N ALA A 47 7.12 -21.02 -17.01
CA ALA A 47 7.57 -20.63 -15.68
C ALA A 47 6.50 -19.72 -15.05
N SER A 48 5.75 -20.26 -14.09
CA SER A 48 4.91 -19.50 -13.19
C SER A 48 5.77 -18.43 -12.53
N LEU A 49 5.53 -17.17 -12.87
CA LEU A 49 6.15 -16.01 -12.22
C LEU A 49 5.99 -16.20 -10.70
N ALA A 50 7.10 -16.30 -9.98
CA ALA A 50 7.10 -16.67 -8.57
C ALA A 50 6.27 -15.65 -7.77
N LYS A 51 5.16 -16.11 -7.20
CA LYS A 51 4.42 -15.37 -6.18
C LYS A 51 5.34 -15.23 -4.96
N GLY A 52 5.44 -14.03 -4.37
CA GLY A 52 6.40 -13.74 -3.29
C GLY A 52 6.38 -14.74 -2.12
N THR A 53 7.49 -14.80 -1.37
CA THR A 53 7.69 -15.74 -0.26
C THR A 53 7.29 -15.10 1.05
N LEU A 54 6.37 -15.72 1.80
CA LEU A 54 6.00 -15.30 3.15
C LEU A 54 6.58 -16.29 4.18
N THR A 55 7.50 -15.81 5.01
CA THR A 55 8.10 -16.57 6.11
C THR A 55 7.60 -16.06 7.45
N LYS A 56 7.24 -16.95 8.36
CA LYS A 56 6.78 -16.60 9.71
C LYS A 56 7.69 -17.19 10.77
N SER A 57 8.17 -16.36 11.71
CA SER A 57 8.96 -16.78 12.87
C SER A 57 8.38 -16.13 14.12
N GLY A 58 7.70 -16.93 14.95
CA GLY A 58 6.95 -16.40 16.10
C GLY A 58 5.87 -15.40 15.67
N SER A 59 5.94 -14.18 16.19
CA SER A 59 5.03 -13.09 15.82
C SER A 59 5.51 -12.24 14.63
N LEU A 60 6.74 -12.47 14.14
CA LEU A 60 7.30 -11.75 13.01
C LEU A 60 6.94 -12.47 11.70
N SER A 61 6.39 -11.73 10.76
CA SER A 61 6.12 -12.18 9.40
C SER A 61 6.97 -11.36 8.43
N ILE A 62 7.65 -12.04 7.51
CA ILE A 62 8.52 -11.44 6.50
C ILE A 62 8.00 -11.85 5.12
N TYR A 63 7.70 -10.87 4.29
CA TYR A 63 7.34 -11.05 2.89
C TYR A 63 8.46 -10.54 2.00
N GLU A 64 8.91 -11.38 1.08
CA GLU A 64 9.97 -11.06 0.12
C GLU A 64 9.52 -11.37 -1.30
N GLU A 65 9.71 -10.43 -2.21
CA GLU A 65 9.45 -10.63 -3.63
C GLU A 65 10.47 -9.91 -4.50
N SER A 66 10.94 -10.59 -5.54
CA SER A 66 11.86 -10.03 -6.53
C SER A 66 11.22 -10.06 -7.91
N ARG A 67 11.29 -8.93 -8.63
CA ARG A 67 10.78 -8.83 -10.01
C ARG A 67 11.77 -8.09 -10.89
N GLU A 68 12.03 -8.63 -12.08
CA GLU A 68 12.76 -7.91 -13.11
C GLU A 68 11.79 -7.11 -13.97
N MET A 69 12.04 -5.82 -14.13
CA MET A 69 11.18 -4.93 -14.88
C MET A 69 11.97 -4.22 -15.99
N GLY A 70 11.35 -4.06 -17.16
CA GLY A 70 11.94 -3.41 -18.34
C GLY A 70 11.85 -1.89 -18.30
N TYR A 71 12.27 -1.28 -17.20
CA TYR A 71 12.30 0.16 -16.94
C TYR A 71 13.62 0.52 -16.25
N ASP A 72 14.03 1.77 -16.36
CA ASP A 72 15.20 2.26 -15.63
C ASP A 72 14.89 2.47 -14.13
N PRO A 73 15.91 2.50 -13.26
CA PRO A 73 15.70 2.66 -11.83
C PRO A 73 15.03 3.99 -11.44
N GLN A 74 15.23 5.05 -12.23
CA GLN A 74 14.64 6.36 -11.94
C GLN A 74 13.12 6.34 -12.17
N GLN A 75 12.66 5.71 -13.26
CA GLN A 75 11.24 5.48 -13.53
C GLN A 75 10.57 4.73 -12.37
N LEU A 76 11.16 3.60 -11.97
CA LEU A 76 10.61 2.77 -10.88
C LEU A 76 10.63 3.49 -9.54
N TYR A 77 11.74 4.14 -9.22
CA TYR A 77 11.89 4.96 -8.02
C TYR A 77 10.83 6.05 -7.94
N SER A 78 10.55 6.76 -9.04
CA SER A 78 9.57 7.84 -9.03
C SER A 78 8.16 7.37 -8.65
N ILE A 79 7.81 6.12 -8.95
CA ILE A 79 6.51 5.55 -8.57
C ILE A 79 6.53 5.07 -7.12
N ILE A 80 7.62 4.43 -6.70
CA ILE A 80 7.78 3.90 -5.32
C ILE A 80 7.95 5.05 -4.31
N ALA A 81 8.59 6.15 -4.67
CA ALA A 81 8.79 7.28 -3.77
C ALA A 81 7.58 8.25 -3.74
N ASP A 82 6.63 8.14 -4.69
CA ASP A 82 5.45 9.01 -4.77
C ASP A 82 4.31 8.48 -3.88
N VAL A 83 4.55 8.49 -2.58
CA VAL A 83 3.63 7.99 -1.55
C VAL A 83 2.24 8.65 -1.65
N ASP A 84 2.15 9.93 -2.03
CA ASP A 84 0.86 10.62 -2.19
C ASP A 84 -0.05 9.92 -3.21
N ALA A 85 0.52 9.26 -4.22
CA ALA A 85 -0.22 8.60 -5.26
C ALA A 85 -0.76 7.22 -4.84
N TYR A 86 -0.31 6.64 -3.72
CA TYR A 86 -0.63 5.26 -3.35
C TYR A 86 -2.15 5.01 -3.26
N LYS A 87 -2.91 5.94 -2.67
CA LYS A 87 -4.38 5.86 -2.59
C LYS A 87 -5.09 5.77 -3.93
N SER A 88 -4.43 6.12 -5.03
CA SER A 88 -5.02 6.07 -6.37
C SER A 88 -4.90 4.70 -7.04
N PHE A 89 -3.96 3.85 -6.62
CA PHE A 89 -3.66 2.60 -7.33
C PHE A 89 -3.41 1.38 -6.43
N LEU A 90 -3.07 1.56 -5.15
CA LEU A 90 -2.92 0.46 -4.22
C LEU A 90 -4.28 0.05 -3.63
N PRO A 91 -4.59 -1.25 -3.60
CA PRO A 91 -5.83 -1.72 -2.99
C PRO A 91 -5.78 -1.51 -1.48
N PHE A 92 -6.94 -1.22 -0.90
CA PHE A 92 -7.13 -0.98 0.53
C PHE A 92 -6.43 0.27 1.09
N THR A 93 -5.64 1.00 0.31
CA THR A 93 -5.10 2.31 0.68
C THR A 93 -6.21 3.37 0.51
N THR A 94 -6.76 3.81 1.62
CA THR A 94 -7.82 4.83 1.66
C THR A 94 -7.25 6.25 1.61
N GLU A 95 -6.14 6.49 2.30
CA GLU A 95 -5.40 7.76 2.25
C GLU A 95 -3.90 7.50 2.24
N SER A 96 -3.17 8.40 1.59
CA SER A 96 -1.71 8.37 1.51
C SER A 96 -1.19 9.78 1.29
N ARG A 97 -0.27 10.25 2.13
CA ARG A 97 0.34 11.58 1.98
C ARG A 97 1.72 11.70 2.63
N ILE A 98 2.57 12.53 2.06
CA ILE A 98 3.80 13.00 2.73
C ILE A 98 3.46 14.16 3.67
N LEU A 99 3.97 14.09 4.89
CA LEU A 99 3.78 15.07 5.96
C LEU A 99 4.95 16.05 6.06
N SER A 100 6.18 15.55 5.88
CA SER A 100 7.39 16.38 5.92
C SER A 100 8.47 15.78 5.02
N ALA A 101 9.30 16.65 4.45
CA ALA A 101 10.45 16.25 3.65
C ALA A 101 11.71 16.99 4.10
N SER A 102 12.82 16.27 4.18
CA SER A 102 14.13 16.86 4.40
C SER A 102 15.19 16.11 3.60
N ILE A 103 16.19 16.86 3.13
CA ILE A 103 17.35 16.27 2.47
C ILE A 103 18.43 16.01 3.51
N THR A 104 18.95 14.78 3.53
CA THR A 104 20.04 14.37 4.41
C THR A 104 21.35 14.69 3.70
N PRO A 105 22.16 15.60 4.23
CA PRO A 105 23.43 15.92 3.60
C PRO A 105 24.42 14.74 3.74
N PRO A 106 25.44 14.66 2.86
CA PRO A 106 26.42 13.59 2.92
C PRO A 106 27.19 13.64 4.26
N PRO A 107 27.66 12.48 4.77
CA PRO A 107 28.33 12.38 6.07
C PRO A 107 29.63 13.19 6.16
N SER A 108 30.19 13.60 5.03
CA SER A 108 31.36 14.49 4.94
C SER A 108 31.06 15.95 5.27
N SER A 109 29.80 16.33 5.42
CA SER A 109 29.39 17.71 5.71
C SER A 109 28.88 17.85 7.14
N ASN A 110 29.21 18.97 7.78
CA ASN A 110 28.74 19.29 9.14
C ASN A 110 27.33 19.90 9.14
N LEU A 111 26.60 19.83 8.03
CA LEU A 111 25.25 20.38 7.91
C LEU A 111 24.24 19.38 8.48
N GLY A 112 23.20 19.90 9.15
CA GLY A 112 22.05 19.11 9.55
C GLY A 112 21.12 18.83 8.38
N ALA A 113 20.14 17.93 8.58
CA ALA A 113 19.07 17.71 7.61
C ALA A 113 18.36 19.04 7.30
N GLN A 114 18.13 19.32 6.02
CA GLN A 114 17.51 20.56 5.58
C GLN A 114 16.07 20.30 5.17
N ALA A 115 15.12 20.89 5.90
CA ALA A 115 13.70 20.80 5.59
C ALA A 115 13.39 21.45 4.23
N ARG A 116 12.50 20.80 3.47
CA ARG A 116 12.03 21.25 2.15
C ARG A 116 10.50 21.22 2.12
N PRO A 117 9.84 22.17 1.43
CA PRO A 117 8.39 22.12 1.26
C PRO A 117 7.97 20.84 0.54
N VAL A 118 6.89 20.21 1.01
CA VAL A 118 6.42 18.91 0.48
C VAL A 118 5.86 19.08 -0.94
N GLU A 119 5.31 20.25 -1.25
CA GLU A 119 4.65 20.58 -2.52
C GLU A 119 5.62 20.55 -3.71
N THR A 120 6.92 20.76 -3.47
CA THR A 120 7.92 20.75 -4.56
C THR A 120 8.20 19.34 -5.07
N LYS A 121 7.98 18.32 -4.23
CA LYS A 121 8.27 16.91 -4.53
C LYS A 121 9.70 16.68 -5.02
N GLU A 122 10.66 17.41 -4.46
CA GLU A 122 12.08 17.36 -4.85
C GLU A 122 12.72 15.96 -4.66
N TRP A 123 12.17 15.13 -3.77
CA TRP A 123 12.62 13.74 -3.64
C TRP A 123 12.32 12.90 -4.88
N LEU A 124 11.29 13.25 -5.68
CA LEU A 124 10.92 12.48 -6.88
C LEU A 124 11.70 12.87 -8.14
N ARG A 125 12.09 14.15 -8.26
CA ARG A 125 12.59 14.75 -9.51
C ARG A 125 13.93 15.45 -9.31
N GLY A 126 14.75 15.41 -10.35
CA GLY A 126 16.10 16.00 -10.33
C GLY A 126 17.00 15.37 -9.27
N GLY A 127 18.04 16.11 -8.86
CA GLY A 127 19.05 15.66 -7.89
C GLY A 127 20.02 14.63 -8.45
N GLU A 128 20.94 14.19 -7.60
CA GLU A 128 22.02 13.28 -7.95
C GLU A 128 21.79 11.85 -7.45
N PRO A 129 22.33 10.83 -8.13
CA PRO A 129 22.27 9.46 -7.65
C PRO A 129 22.93 9.34 -6.27
N GLY A 130 22.23 8.69 -5.34
CA GLY A 130 22.70 8.51 -3.97
C GLY A 130 22.36 9.65 -3.00
N GLU A 131 21.75 10.74 -3.46
CA GLU A 131 21.10 11.74 -2.60
C GLU A 131 20.05 11.08 -1.70
N VAL A 132 20.05 11.40 -0.41
CA VAL A 132 19.17 10.77 0.59
C VAL A 132 18.16 11.79 1.10
N TRP A 133 16.91 11.35 1.15
CA TRP A 133 15.79 12.10 1.68
C TRP A 133 15.23 11.37 2.90
N ASP A 134 15.02 12.12 3.98
CA ASP A 134 14.27 11.70 5.15
C ASP A 134 12.88 12.35 5.09
N LEU A 135 11.85 11.52 4.99
CA LEU A 135 10.45 11.92 4.86
C LEU A 135 9.64 11.35 6.03
N GLN A 136 8.52 11.99 6.33
CA GLN A 136 7.44 11.37 7.10
C GLN A 136 6.24 11.23 6.20
N GLY A 137 5.63 10.05 6.17
CA GLY A 137 4.45 9.78 5.35
C GLY A 137 3.39 9.06 6.16
N GLU A 138 2.13 9.40 5.92
CA GLU A 138 0.99 8.75 6.53
C GLU A 138 0.30 7.85 5.51
N LEU A 139 0.01 6.62 5.93
CA LEU A 139 -0.81 5.69 5.17
C LEU A 139 -2.01 5.29 6.01
N GLN A 140 -3.17 5.30 5.37
CA GLN A 140 -4.41 4.80 5.95
C GLN A 140 -4.92 3.61 5.16
N VAL A 141 -5.00 2.46 5.82
CA VAL A 141 -5.45 1.20 5.23
C VAL A 141 -6.83 0.87 5.77
N GLY A 142 -7.77 0.56 4.87
CA GLY A 142 -9.14 0.23 5.21
C GLY A 142 -9.63 -1.03 4.51
N ALA A 143 -10.20 -1.97 5.26
CA ALA A 143 -10.94 -3.09 4.71
C ALA A 143 -11.96 -3.65 5.71
N MET A 144 -13.09 -4.14 5.19
CA MET A 144 -14.11 -4.87 5.96
C MET A 144 -14.60 -4.14 7.24
N GLY A 145 -14.78 -2.83 7.17
CA GLY A 145 -15.23 -2.02 8.31
C GLY A 145 -14.14 -1.65 9.34
N TYR A 146 -12.89 -2.07 9.08
CA TYR A 146 -11.71 -1.61 9.83
C TYR A 146 -10.98 -0.55 9.04
N GLN A 147 -10.49 0.48 9.74
CA GLN A 147 -9.65 1.52 9.18
C GLN A 147 -8.55 1.82 10.18
N GLU A 148 -7.30 1.79 9.72
CA GLU A 148 -6.12 2.08 10.53
C GLU A 148 -5.26 3.11 9.81
N ALA A 149 -4.70 4.06 10.54
CA ALA A 149 -3.68 4.98 10.05
C ALA A 149 -2.37 4.79 10.81
N TYR A 150 -1.25 4.87 10.10
CA TYR A 150 0.08 4.89 10.70
C TYR A 150 0.98 5.88 9.95
N VAL A 151 1.90 6.49 10.70
CA VAL A 151 2.93 7.37 10.15
C VAL A 151 4.23 6.60 10.05
N SER A 152 4.88 6.62 8.91
CA SER A 152 6.17 6.00 8.71
C SER A 152 7.27 7.05 8.57
N HIS A 153 8.43 6.75 9.16
CA HIS A 153 9.68 7.39 8.78
C HIS A 153 10.19 6.73 7.51
N ILE A 154 10.36 7.51 6.44
CA ILE A 154 10.71 7.03 5.11
C ILE A 154 12.08 7.57 4.76
N ARG A 155 12.98 6.67 4.37
CA ARG A 155 14.29 7.03 3.84
C ARG A 155 14.36 6.69 2.37
N ALA A 156 14.52 7.69 1.52
CA ALA A 156 14.57 7.52 0.08
C ALA A 156 15.96 7.92 -0.45
N LYS A 157 16.74 6.93 -0.89
CA LYS A 157 18.01 7.16 -1.59
C LYS A 157 17.75 7.14 -3.09
N LYS A 158 17.96 8.28 -3.75
CA LYS A 158 17.59 8.49 -5.15
C LYS A 158 18.06 7.35 -6.04
N TRP A 159 17.06 6.74 -6.67
CA TRP A 159 17.12 5.68 -7.69
C TRP A 159 17.68 4.33 -7.22
N ASN A 160 17.87 4.14 -5.91
CA ASN A 160 18.41 2.91 -5.35
C ASN A 160 17.52 2.27 -4.29
N LEU A 161 16.97 3.08 -3.38
CA LEU A 161 16.32 2.55 -2.18
C LEU A 161 15.17 3.45 -1.74
N VAL A 162 14.06 2.83 -1.33
CA VAL A 162 13.03 3.47 -0.51
C VAL A 162 12.71 2.54 0.64
N SER A 163 13.06 2.94 1.87
CA SER A 163 12.68 2.20 3.08
C SER A 163 11.71 3.02 3.91
N ALA A 164 10.82 2.34 4.63
CA ALA A 164 9.81 2.95 5.48
C ALA A 164 9.63 2.11 6.74
N THR A 165 9.73 2.75 7.90
CA THR A 165 9.47 2.12 9.19
C THR A 165 8.29 2.82 9.84
N ALA A 166 7.24 2.06 10.18
CA ALA A 166 6.07 2.63 10.84
C ALA A 166 6.41 3.04 12.28
N ASN A 167 6.10 4.28 12.60
CA ASN A 167 6.18 4.87 13.92
C ASN A 167 4.75 4.99 14.49
N ASN A 168 4.62 4.87 15.81
CA ASN A 168 3.40 5.24 16.54
C ASN A 168 2.10 4.59 16.02
N SER A 169 2.14 3.33 15.58
CA SER A 169 0.93 2.61 15.14
C SER A 169 0.23 1.89 16.31
N ASN A 170 -1.09 1.75 16.25
CA ASN A 170 -1.86 1.01 17.27
C ASN A 170 -1.97 -0.49 16.97
N ILE A 171 -1.62 -0.90 15.75
CA ILE A 171 -1.72 -2.31 15.34
C ILE A 171 -0.35 -2.98 15.17
N PHE A 172 0.69 -2.28 14.73
CA PHE A 172 2.00 -2.85 14.46
C PHE A 172 2.96 -2.59 15.63
N LYS A 173 3.51 -3.67 16.16
CA LYS A 173 4.68 -3.62 17.03
C LYS A 173 5.93 -3.31 16.21
N HIS A 174 5.96 -3.80 14.98
CA HIS A 174 7.01 -3.54 14.00
C HIS A 174 6.37 -3.58 12.62
N LEU A 175 6.66 -2.61 11.78
CA LEU A 175 6.36 -2.64 10.35
C LEU A 175 7.50 -1.91 9.65
N GLU A 176 8.22 -2.65 8.82
CA GLU A 176 9.30 -2.16 7.99
C GLU A 176 9.03 -2.62 6.56
N THR A 177 9.29 -1.73 5.62
CA THR A 177 9.14 -1.97 4.19
C THR A 177 10.38 -1.42 3.51
N GLU A 178 11.00 -2.21 2.66
CA GLU A 178 12.16 -1.79 1.87
C GLU A 178 11.95 -2.16 0.42
N TRP A 179 12.21 -1.20 -0.45
CA TRP A 179 12.30 -1.36 -1.89
C TRP A 179 13.73 -1.10 -2.32
N SER A 180 14.36 -2.09 -2.95
CA SER A 180 15.70 -1.96 -3.53
C SER A 180 15.63 -2.07 -5.05
N LEU A 181 16.36 -1.19 -5.72
CA LEU A 181 16.43 -1.07 -7.17
C LEU A 181 17.86 -1.33 -7.62
N THR A 182 18.06 -2.43 -8.35
CA THR A 182 19.36 -2.82 -8.89
C THR A 182 19.32 -2.76 -10.42
N PRO A 183 20.06 -1.84 -11.06
CA PRO A 183 20.14 -1.82 -12.52
C PRO A 183 20.77 -3.12 -13.04
N LEU A 184 20.19 -3.67 -14.10
CA LEU A 184 20.68 -4.86 -14.79
C LEU A 184 21.26 -4.46 -16.15
N PRO A 185 22.15 -5.27 -16.75
CA PRO A 185 22.64 -5.03 -18.09
C PRO A 185 21.49 -4.89 -19.09
N THR A 186 21.53 -3.78 -19.83
CA THR A 186 20.62 -3.49 -20.93
C THR A 186 20.64 -4.64 -21.94
N ARG A 187 19.47 -5.06 -22.40
CA ARG A 187 19.35 -6.10 -23.43
C ARG A 187 18.60 -5.52 -24.61
N ARG A 188 19.21 -5.54 -25.81
CA ARG A 188 18.61 -5.00 -27.05
C ARG A 188 18.09 -3.57 -26.86
N ASP A 189 18.91 -2.73 -26.21
CA ASP A 189 18.60 -1.33 -25.89
C ASP A 189 17.37 -1.11 -24.99
N VAL A 190 16.92 -2.15 -24.28
CA VAL A 190 15.86 -2.06 -23.26
C VAL A 190 16.51 -1.96 -21.87
N PRO A 191 16.26 -0.88 -21.10
CA PRO A 191 16.73 -0.78 -19.72
C PRO A 191 16.04 -1.84 -18.87
N ARG A 192 16.77 -2.40 -17.92
CA ARG A 192 16.26 -3.44 -17.03
C ARG A 192 16.69 -3.15 -15.61
N THR A 193 15.78 -3.37 -14.67
CA THR A 193 16.02 -3.16 -13.25
C THR A 193 15.40 -4.31 -12.48
N LYS A 194 16.17 -4.90 -11.56
CA LYS A 194 15.65 -5.82 -10.54
C LYS A 194 15.08 -4.98 -9.40
N VAL A 195 13.83 -5.26 -9.06
CA VAL A 195 13.10 -4.67 -7.94
C VAL A 195 12.96 -5.74 -6.87
N ASP A 196 13.50 -5.46 -5.69
CA ASP A 196 13.34 -6.31 -4.51
C ASP A 196 12.44 -5.60 -3.51
N LEU A 197 11.35 -6.26 -3.12
CA LEU A 197 10.41 -5.84 -2.09
C LEU A 197 10.61 -6.70 -0.85
N TYR A 198 10.93 -6.07 0.26
CA TYR A 198 11.01 -6.66 1.59
C TYR A 198 9.97 -6.00 2.50
N ILE A 199 9.18 -6.79 3.22
CA ILE A 199 8.25 -6.30 4.23
C ILE A 199 8.37 -7.17 5.46
N ALA A 200 8.74 -6.57 6.60
CA ALA A 200 8.75 -7.22 7.89
C ALA A 200 7.69 -6.60 8.80
N TYR A 201 6.82 -7.41 9.39
CA TYR A 201 5.78 -6.91 10.28
C TYR A 201 5.46 -7.84 11.43
N SER A 202 5.03 -7.26 12.55
CA SER A 202 4.46 -7.96 13.69
C SER A 202 3.39 -7.10 14.36
N PHE A 203 2.36 -7.74 14.89
CA PHE A 203 1.24 -7.04 15.52
C PHE A 203 1.45 -6.87 17.03
N ILE A 204 0.86 -5.81 17.60
CA ILE A 204 0.93 -5.52 19.04
C ILE A 204 0.24 -6.61 19.86
N SER A 205 -0.86 -7.17 19.35
CA SER A 205 -1.63 -8.21 20.04
C SER A 205 -2.09 -9.30 19.07
N PRO A 206 -2.20 -10.57 19.55
CA PRO A 206 -2.79 -11.67 18.79
C PRO A 206 -4.21 -11.38 18.28
N PHE A 207 -4.98 -10.52 18.96
CA PHE A 207 -6.30 -10.12 18.48
C PHE A 207 -6.22 -9.23 17.23
N HIS A 208 -5.31 -8.26 17.20
CA HIS A 208 -5.03 -7.47 16.00
C HIS A 208 -4.57 -8.38 14.87
N ALA A 209 -3.65 -9.31 15.16
CA ALA A 209 -3.21 -10.30 14.18
C ALA A 209 -4.40 -11.11 13.63
N ALA A 210 -5.30 -11.61 14.46
CA ALA A 210 -6.47 -12.36 14.01
C ALA A 210 -7.42 -11.53 13.13
N ALA A 211 -7.59 -10.24 13.42
CA ALA A 211 -8.48 -9.36 12.67
C ALA A 211 -7.95 -8.99 11.28
N VAL A 212 -6.63 -8.81 11.12
CA VAL A 212 -6.06 -8.24 9.89
C VAL A 212 -5.04 -9.12 9.17
N SER A 213 -4.66 -10.29 9.68
CA SER A 213 -3.64 -11.15 9.03
C SER A 213 -4.03 -11.55 7.61
N ALA A 214 -5.27 -12.03 7.41
CA ALA A 214 -5.74 -12.45 6.08
C ALA A 214 -5.87 -11.27 5.09
N LEU A 215 -6.08 -10.05 5.60
CA LEU A 215 -6.05 -8.84 4.80
C LEU A 215 -4.61 -8.51 4.40
N TRP A 216 -3.70 -8.51 5.36
CA TRP A 216 -2.32 -8.08 5.15
C TRP A 216 -1.53 -9.02 4.24
N GLU A 217 -1.76 -10.32 4.34
CA GLU A 217 -1.21 -11.32 3.39
C GLU A 217 -1.67 -11.07 1.95
N LYS A 218 -2.88 -10.53 1.75
CA LYS A 218 -3.37 -10.14 0.42
C LYS A 218 -2.80 -8.81 -0.02
N VAL A 219 -2.67 -7.84 0.89
CA VAL A 219 -2.10 -6.52 0.60
C VAL A 219 -0.66 -6.67 0.12
N SER A 220 0.17 -7.49 0.79
CA SER A 220 1.57 -7.68 0.40
C SER A 220 1.72 -8.23 -1.02
N GLY A 221 0.93 -9.25 -1.39
CA GLY A 221 0.94 -9.80 -2.75
C GLY A 221 0.35 -8.88 -3.81
N LEU A 222 -0.54 -7.96 -3.44
CA LEU A 222 -1.12 -7.01 -4.39
C LEU A 222 -0.27 -5.75 -4.59
N MET A 223 0.67 -5.47 -3.68
CA MET A 223 1.47 -4.24 -3.75
C MET A 223 2.31 -4.21 -5.02
N ILE A 224 3.18 -5.20 -5.25
CA ILE A 224 4.07 -5.18 -6.42
C ILE A 224 3.30 -5.19 -7.76
N ASP A 225 2.16 -5.86 -7.81
CA ASP A 225 1.27 -5.87 -8.99
C ASP A 225 0.63 -4.50 -9.21
N GLY A 226 0.25 -3.81 -8.13
CA GLY A 226 -0.23 -2.44 -8.16
C GLY A 226 0.84 -1.49 -8.69
N PHE A 227 2.08 -1.61 -8.21
CA PHE A 227 3.23 -0.84 -8.70
C PHE A 227 3.51 -1.12 -10.17
N GLU A 228 3.56 -2.38 -10.59
CA GLU A 228 3.83 -2.73 -11.98
C GLU A 228 2.75 -2.16 -12.92
N LYS A 229 1.47 -2.25 -12.53
CA LYS A 229 0.37 -1.64 -13.28
C LYS A 229 0.50 -0.12 -13.34
N ARG A 230 0.90 0.51 -12.23
CA ARG A 230 1.10 1.96 -12.18
C ARG A 230 2.25 2.42 -13.07
N VAL A 231 3.38 1.71 -13.05
CA VAL A 231 4.52 1.97 -13.93
C VAL A 231 4.09 1.88 -15.39
N LYS A 232 3.35 0.83 -15.78
CA LYS A 232 2.80 0.69 -17.15
C LYS A 232 1.87 1.83 -17.54
N THR A 233 1.09 2.35 -16.60
CA THR A 233 0.15 3.46 -16.85
C THR A 233 0.89 4.78 -17.06
N VAL A 234 1.98 5.02 -16.32
CA VAL A 234 2.73 6.28 -16.36
C VAL A 234 3.75 6.31 -17.50
N TYR A 235 4.47 5.20 -17.71
CA TYR A 235 5.59 5.11 -18.66
C TYR A 235 5.29 4.30 -19.92
N GLY A 236 4.10 3.72 -20.02
CA GLY A 236 3.74 2.80 -21.09
C GLY A 236 4.24 1.38 -20.83
N PRO A 237 3.93 0.41 -21.71
CA PRO A 237 4.38 -0.96 -21.55
C PRO A 237 5.91 -1.05 -21.66
N SER A 238 6.51 -1.95 -20.87
CA SER A 238 7.93 -2.27 -21.01
C SER A 238 8.19 -2.74 -22.45
N ARG A 239 9.19 -2.16 -23.12
CA ARG A 239 9.52 -2.53 -24.50
C ARG A 239 9.79 -4.04 -24.54
N PRO A 240 9.14 -4.81 -25.44
CA PRO A 240 9.40 -6.24 -25.55
C PRO A 240 10.88 -6.45 -25.84
N ALA A 241 11.50 -7.36 -25.09
CA ALA A 241 12.89 -7.76 -25.28
C ALA A 241 13.08 -8.36 -26.68
#